data_AF-A0A0P6YAI7-F1
#
_entry.id   AF-A0A0P6YAI7-F1
#
_cell.length_a   1.000
_cell.length_b   1.000
_cell.length_c   1.000
_cell.angle_alpha   90.00
_cell.angle_beta   90.00
_cell.angle_gamma   90.00
#
_symmetry.space_group_name_H-M   'P 1'
#
loop_
_entity.id
_entity.type
_entity.pdbx_description
1 polymer ?
#
loop_
_entity_poly.entity_id
_entity_poly.type
_entity_poly.pdbx_seq_one_letter_code
_entity_poly.pdbx_strand_id
1 'polypeptide(L)'
;MHIDALVVAAIVAELQILVGGKIQQVVLPNPDSVGFEVYADGQRHQLLLSANAKFARLHTVPTKLTRDPNADSPLLLLLRKYVRGGRITKIESAPLERVISLSIAKMPIPRKELEPDEDDDDEVMLTPRYSELVLEIIGHSSNLILVDDNGLVLESIRHYNPQRSQRPIMPRSIYEAPPSQGKNDPRTATAAAIAVLGGDLAKALVTEYSGVSPQTGREIAWRAAGATNVEITPELDFEQIAKQLRELTSLATIEPTLARNAEGTPIGIAAFALQHQAHTEVYPSMNEALATAFAELDQVTAHAQRRDALLERVAEAQRRTKTKADQLRTQLARVEQLEQLRWEGEMIFGYIYAIKPGQSELLLDQGVITLDPKLSAVENAQARFREYDKAKGALEDVPQLLEQTEAQAEYLQQTSDLLSLAESFAEIEQFERELIAGGWLRQTIGKAKSKLNSSVGRGPLRVISPDGWTIFVGRSADQNDEVTFKLGQPEDYWLHARERTGGHVIIRMQAATVPPRTLEQAAQLAAYYSSARNDGAVEVDISLRKHVRKIKGGPPGLVRYTAERTLRVEPKKNPERRT
;
A
#
# COMPACT_ATOMS: atom_id res chain seq x y z
N MET A 1 6.24 13.14 8.60
CA MET A 1 5.67 14.49 8.50
C MET A 1 4.60 14.67 9.58
N HIS A 2 4.67 15.75 10.37
CA HIS A 2 3.75 16.01 11.48
C HIS A 2 2.96 17.29 11.22
N ILE A 3 1.64 17.26 11.44
CA ILE A 3 0.81 18.45 11.52
C ILE A 3 0.76 18.86 12.99
N ASP A 4 1.54 19.89 13.34
CA ASP A 4 1.60 20.40 14.70
C ASP A 4 0.66 21.59 14.90
N ALA A 5 0.58 22.08 16.14
CA ALA A 5 -0.35 23.15 16.48
C ALA A 5 -0.02 24.48 15.79
N LEU A 6 1.24 24.70 15.40
CA LEU A 6 1.67 25.90 14.68
C LEU A 6 1.22 25.83 13.22
N VAL A 7 1.33 24.66 12.59
CA VAL A 7 0.72 24.40 11.27
C VAL A 7 -0.81 24.58 11.33
N VAL A 8 -1.46 24.08 12.39
CA VAL A 8 -2.91 24.27 12.61
C VAL A 8 -3.28 25.75 12.75
N ALA A 9 -2.52 26.53 13.52
CA ALA A 9 -2.78 27.96 13.67
C ALA A 9 -2.63 28.71 12.32
N ALA A 10 -1.57 28.41 11.56
CA ALA A 10 -1.34 29.02 10.25
C ALA A 10 -2.46 28.68 9.26
N ILE A 11 -2.90 27.40 9.20
CA ILE A 11 -3.97 27.00 8.28
C ILE A 11 -5.33 27.57 8.68
N VAL A 12 -5.65 27.65 9.97
CA VAL A 12 -6.89 28.27 10.45
C VAL A 12 -6.94 29.75 10.12
N ALA A 13 -5.79 30.45 10.19
CA ALA A 13 -5.69 31.85 9.77
C ALA A 13 -5.97 32.02 8.27
N GLU A 14 -5.42 31.14 7.43
CA GLU A 14 -5.68 31.18 5.98
C GLU A 14 -7.12 30.82 5.61
N LEU A 15 -7.75 29.90 6.35
CA LEU A 15 -9.12 29.45 6.09
C LEU A 15 -10.20 30.48 6.47
N GLN A 16 -9.85 31.61 7.08
CA GLN A 16 -10.81 32.66 7.43
C GLN A 16 -11.56 33.21 6.21
N ILE A 17 -10.98 33.12 5.00
CA ILE A 17 -11.67 33.39 3.72
C ILE A 17 -12.99 32.62 3.56
N LEU A 18 -13.12 31.44 4.18
CA LEU A 18 -14.31 30.61 4.06
C LEU A 18 -15.43 31.02 5.02
N VAL A 19 -15.17 31.89 5.99
CA VAL A 19 -16.19 32.37 6.93
C VAL A 19 -17.21 33.23 6.19
N GLY A 20 -18.50 32.95 6.40
CA GLY A 20 -19.63 33.47 5.64
C GLY A 20 -19.96 32.66 4.38
N GLY A 21 -19.05 31.79 3.94
CA GLY A 21 -19.22 30.95 2.75
C GLY A 21 -20.32 29.90 2.89
N LYS A 22 -21.04 29.62 1.79
CA LYS A 22 -22.10 28.60 1.73
C LYS A 22 -21.51 27.26 1.30
N ILE A 23 -21.77 26.19 2.07
CA ILE A 23 -21.37 24.82 1.75
C ILE A 23 -22.37 24.28 0.71
N GLN A 24 -21.94 24.18 -0.55
CA GLN A 24 -22.77 23.75 -1.67
C GLN A 24 -22.84 22.24 -1.80
N GLN A 25 -21.73 21.54 -1.55
CA GLN A 25 -21.64 20.09 -1.66
C GLN A 25 -20.90 19.50 -0.47
N VAL A 26 -21.29 18.29 -0.10
CA VAL A 26 -20.58 17.44 0.86
C VAL A 26 -20.36 16.07 0.25
N VAL A 27 -19.11 15.61 0.27
CA VAL A 27 -18.68 14.31 -0.25
C VAL A 27 -17.79 13.58 0.76
N LEU A 28 -17.71 12.26 0.66
CA LEU A 28 -16.66 11.46 1.29
C LEU A 28 -15.66 11.03 0.20
N PRO A 29 -14.46 11.64 0.13
CA PRO A 29 -13.42 11.20 -0.79
C PRO A 29 -12.88 9.80 -0.45
N ASN A 30 -12.89 9.45 0.84
CA ASN A 30 -12.56 8.13 1.38
C ASN A 30 -13.18 8.00 2.80
N PRO A 31 -13.14 6.80 3.44
CA PRO A 31 -13.80 6.58 4.73
C PRO A 31 -13.33 7.45 5.91
N ASP A 32 -12.09 7.96 5.87
CA ASP A 32 -11.49 8.78 6.93
C ASP A 32 -11.54 10.29 6.62
N SER A 33 -12.21 10.73 5.54
CA SER A 33 -12.23 12.14 5.16
C SER A 33 -13.57 12.64 4.63
N VAL A 34 -13.81 13.92 4.85
CA VAL A 34 -14.96 14.68 4.37
C VAL A 34 -14.46 15.81 3.48
N GLY A 35 -15.14 16.01 2.36
CA GLY A 35 -14.88 17.09 1.42
C GLY A 35 -16.05 18.04 1.33
N PHE A 36 -15.79 19.33 1.38
CA PHE A 36 -16.76 20.40 1.16
C PHE A 36 -16.42 21.21 -0.09
N GLU A 37 -17.44 21.51 -0.90
CA GLU A 37 -17.37 22.62 -1.85
C GLU A 37 -17.99 23.85 -1.17
N VAL A 38 -17.17 24.84 -0.86
CA VAL A 38 -17.57 26.08 -0.18
C VAL A 38 -17.54 27.23 -1.17
N TYR A 39 -18.66 27.90 -1.37
CA TYR A 39 -18.72 29.14 -2.14
C TYR A 39 -18.55 30.34 -1.21
N ALA A 40 -17.41 31.02 -1.31
CA ALA A 40 -17.04 32.17 -0.50
C ALA A 40 -16.33 33.21 -1.39
N ASP A 41 -16.55 34.51 -1.14
CA ASP A 41 -15.94 35.62 -1.88
C ASP A 41 -15.98 35.48 -3.42
N GLY A 42 -17.10 35.00 -3.95
CA GLY A 42 -17.28 34.82 -5.40
C GLY A 42 -16.56 33.61 -6.02
N GLN A 43 -15.86 32.79 -5.22
CA GLN A 43 -15.08 31.65 -5.67
C GLN A 43 -15.54 30.34 -5.00
N ARG A 44 -15.25 29.21 -5.65
CA ARG A 44 -15.47 27.88 -5.10
C ARG A 44 -14.17 27.34 -4.54
N HIS A 45 -14.16 27.05 -3.25
CA HIS A 45 -13.04 26.43 -2.55
C HIS A 45 -13.39 24.97 -2.23
N GLN A 46 -12.43 24.07 -2.46
CA GLN A 46 -12.56 22.66 -2.11
C GLN A 46 -11.84 22.44 -0.79
N LEU A 47 -12.58 22.22 0.30
CA LEU A 47 -12.03 22.03 1.63
C LEU A 47 -12.01 20.54 1.98
N LEU A 48 -10.85 20.01 2.33
CA LEU A 48 -10.67 18.62 2.76
C LEU A 48 -10.43 18.57 4.28
N LEU A 49 -11.23 17.76 4.97
CA LEU A 49 -11.07 17.39 6.37
C LEU A 49 -10.73 15.91 6.46
N SER A 50 -9.54 15.55 6.94
CA SER A 50 -9.10 14.16 7.07
C SER A 50 -8.82 13.83 8.53
N ALA A 51 -9.41 12.74 9.02
CA ALA A 51 -9.13 12.12 10.30
C ALA A 51 -8.23 10.88 10.17
N ASN A 52 -7.53 10.73 9.03
CA ASN A 52 -6.65 9.59 8.80
C ASN A 52 -5.56 9.50 9.89
N ALA A 53 -5.32 8.29 10.41
CA ALA A 53 -4.40 8.08 11.54
C ALA A 53 -2.98 8.63 11.34
N LYS A 54 -2.49 8.68 10.09
CA LYS A 54 -1.17 9.20 9.74
C LYS A 54 -1.21 10.59 9.11
N PHE A 55 -2.28 10.87 8.37
CA PHE A 55 -2.38 12.02 7.47
C PHE A 55 -3.57 12.93 7.78
N ALA A 56 -3.98 12.97 9.05
CA ALA A 56 -5.04 13.86 9.52
C ALA A 56 -4.63 15.32 9.31
N ARG A 57 -5.55 16.10 8.74
CA ARG A 57 -5.31 17.47 8.27
C ARG A 57 -6.61 18.17 7.89
N LEU A 58 -6.55 19.50 7.83
CA LEU A 58 -7.56 20.38 7.26
C LEU A 58 -6.85 21.31 6.29
N HIS A 59 -7.26 21.39 5.03
CA HIS A 59 -6.77 22.41 4.09
C HIS A 59 -7.64 22.47 2.83
N THR A 60 -7.51 23.54 2.06
CA THR A 60 -8.05 23.63 0.71
C THR A 60 -7.19 22.83 -0.28
N VAL A 61 -7.84 22.22 -1.27
CA VAL A 61 -7.19 21.51 -2.36
C VAL A 61 -7.49 22.18 -3.69
N PRO A 62 -6.55 22.16 -4.65
CA PRO A 62 -6.75 22.81 -5.96
C PRO A 62 -7.67 22.02 -6.89
N THR A 63 -7.93 20.75 -6.59
CA THR A 63 -8.75 19.87 -7.42
C THR A 63 -10.13 19.65 -6.82
N LYS A 64 -11.12 19.46 -7.68
CA LYS A 64 -12.48 19.15 -7.25
C LYS A 64 -12.50 17.81 -6.50
N LEU A 65 -13.06 17.82 -5.29
CA LEU A 65 -13.21 16.60 -4.50
C LEU A 65 -14.31 15.72 -5.11
N THR A 66 -13.98 14.46 -5.36
CA THR A 66 -14.92 13.46 -5.87
C THR A 66 -15.34 12.50 -4.77
N ARG A 67 -16.61 12.09 -4.78
CA ARG A 67 -17.12 11.04 -3.90
C ARG A 67 -16.52 9.68 -4.28
N ASP A 68 -16.14 8.89 -3.29
CA ASP A 68 -15.95 7.44 -3.47
C ASP A 68 -17.33 6.77 -3.67
N PRO A 69 -17.59 6.10 -4.81
CA PRO A 69 -18.87 5.44 -5.07
C PRO A 69 -19.27 4.41 -4.01
N ASN A 70 -18.30 3.83 -3.30
CA ASN A 70 -18.53 2.84 -2.26
C ASN A 70 -18.60 3.45 -0.86
N ALA A 71 -18.29 4.75 -0.71
CA ALA A 71 -18.43 5.46 0.55
C ALA A 71 -19.90 5.84 0.76
N ASP A 72 -20.56 5.07 1.62
CA ASP A 72 -21.80 5.44 2.28
C ASP A 72 -21.58 5.30 3.80
N SER A 73 -22.04 6.28 4.56
CA SER A 73 -21.83 6.35 6.00
C SER A 73 -22.96 7.15 6.65
N PRO A 74 -23.42 6.77 7.85
CA PRO A 74 -24.34 7.58 8.64
C PRO A 74 -23.88 9.05 8.76
N LEU A 75 -22.57 9.28 8.84
CA LEU A 75 -21.99 10.62 8.88
C LEU A 75 -22.30 11.42 7.61
N LEU A 76 -22.24 10.82 6.42
CA LEU A 76 -22.53 11.52 5.16
C LEU A 76 -24.00 11.95 5.11
N LEU A 77 -24.92 11.09 5.54
CA LEU A 77 -26.35 11.40 5.61
C LEU A 77 -26.60 12.58 6.56
N LEU A 78 -25.98 12.59 7.73
CA LEU A 78 -26.12 13.66 8.70
C LEU A 78 -25.43 14.95 8.24
N LEU A 79 -24.27 14.88 7.59
CA LEU A 79 -23.67 16.07 6.98
C LEU A 79 -24.55 16.67 5.88
N ARG A 80 -25.24 15.85 5.07
CA ARG A 80 -26.23 16.38 4.10
C ARG A 80 -27.39 17.07 4.80
N LYS A 81 -27.91 16.48 5.87
CA LYS A 81 -29.04 17.03 6.63
C LYS A 81 -28.68 18.33 7.37
N TYR A 82 -27.54 18.37 8.07
CA TYR A 82 -27.17 19.44 9.00
C TYR A 82 -26.17 20.45 8.41
N VAL A 83 -25.33 20.06 7.44
CA VAL A 83 -24.21 20.88 6.95
C VAL A 83 -24.41 21.37 5.50
N ARG A 84 -24.89 20.51 4.57
CA ARG A 84 -25.14 20.92 3.16
C ARG A 84 -26.15 22.07 3.12
N GLY A 85 -25.81 23.12 2.37
CA GLY A 85 -26.58 24.35 2.25
C GLY A 85 -26.34 25.36 3.39
N GLY A 86 -25.67 24.97 4.47
CA GLY A 86 -25.31 25.85 5.59
C GLY A 86 -24.20 26.83 5.25
N ARG A 87 -24.08 27.89 6.05
CA ARG A 87 -22.97 28.84 6.00
C ARG A 87 -22.00 28.58 7.13
N ILE A 88 -20.70 28.63 6.82
CA ILE A 88 -19.65 28.58 7.85
C ILE A 88 -19.69 29.91 8.59
N THR A 89 -19.98 29.91 9.89
CA THR A 89 -20.04 31.13 10.71
C THR A 89 -18.73 31.38 11.45
N LYS A 90 -17.95 30.34 11.71
CA LYS A 90 -16.68 30.42 12.41
C LYS A 90 -15.77 29.25 12.07
N ILE A 91 -14.47 29.51 11.99
CA ILE A 91 -13.42 28.48 11.96
C ILE A 91 -12.41 28.87 13.02
N GLU A 92 -12.20 28.00 14.02
CA GLU A 92 -11.29 28.29 15.11
C GLU A 92 -10.54 27.05 15.60
N SER A 93 -9.44 27.29 16.30
CA SER A 93 -8.72 26.28 17.07
C SER A 93 -8.24 26.91 18.37
N ALA A 94 -8.28 26.16 19.47
CA ALA A 94 -7.66 26.62 20.70
C ALA A 94 -6.15 26.87 20.49
N PRO A 95 -5.55 27.91 21.10
CA PRO A 95 -4.13 28.20 20.93
C PRO A 95 -3.25 27.00 21.29
N LEU A 96 -2.31 26.67 20.41
CA LEU A 96 -1.35 25.57 20.60
C LEU A 96 -1.98 24.17 20.75
N GLU A 97 -3.25 24.03 20.37
CA GLU A 97 -3.96 22.77 20.28
C GLU A 97 -4.16 22.33 18.83
N ARG A 98 -4.44 21.05 18.64
CA ARG A 98 -4.67 20.44 17.31
C ARG A 98 -6.11 20.01 17.10
N VAL A 99 -7.02 20.77 17.69
CA VAL A 99 -8.47 20.59 17.56
C VAL A 99 -9.02 21.81 16.84
N ILE A 100 -9.69 21.56 15.72
CA ILE A 100 -10.24 22.60 14.85
C ILE A 100 -11.76 22.45 14.83
N SER A 101 -12.46 23.55 15.04
CA SER A 101 -13.91 23.63 15.06
C SER A 101 -14.41 24.48 13.90
N LEU A 102 -15.36 23.94 13.14
CA LEU A 102 -16.12 24.66 12.12
C LEU A 102 -17.56 24.83 12.58
N SER A 103 -17.95 26.05 12.97
CA SER A 103 -19.34 26.36 13.29
C SER A 103 -20.13 26.64 12.01
N ILE A 104 -21.29 26.01 11.87
CA ILE A 104 -22.10 26.03 10.65
C ILE A 104 -23.55 26.37 11.01
N ALA A 105 -24.12 27.34 10.32
CA ALA A 105 -25.53 27.73 10.45
C ALA A 105 -26.29 27.42 9.16
N LYS A 106 -27.28 26.51 9.23
CA LYS A 106 -28.24 26.26 8.15
C LYS A 106 -29.50 27.08 8.41
N MET A 107 -29.78 28.03 7.51
CA MET A 107 -30.94 28.91 7.62
C MET A 107 -32.20 28.22 7.07
N PRO A 108 -33.39 28.51 7.62
CA PRO A 108 -34.64 27.95 7.12
C PRO A 108 -34.91 28.44 5.70
N ILE A 109 -35.32 27.52 4.82
CA ILE A 109 -35.68 27.82 3.43
C ILE A 109 -37.20 28.09 3.40
N PRO A 110 -37.66 29.25 2.91
CA PRO A 110 -39.08 29.51 2.74
C PRO A 110 -39.72 28.50 1.79
N ARG A 111 -40.92 28.00 2.12
CA ARG A 111 -41.62 26.95 1.34
C ARG A 111 -41.85 27.28 -0.15
N LYS A 112 -41.77 28.56 -0.56
CA LYS A 112 -41.89 29.01 -1.95
C LYS A 112 -40.61 28.83 -2.77
N GLU A 113 -39.47 28.63 -2.14
CA GLU A 113 -38.15 28.47 -2.77
C GLU A 113 -37.71 27.01 -2.87
N LEU A 114 -38.52 26.07 -2.37
CA LEU A 114 -38.29 24.64 -2.54
C LEU A 114 -38.64 24.26 -3.99
N GLU A 115 -37.63 23.90 -4.78
CA GLU A 115 -37.86 23.34 -6.12
C GLU A 115 -38.45 21.92 -5.99
N PRO A 116 -39.37 21.48 -6.88
CA PRO A 116 -40.04 20.18 -6.76
C PRO A 116 -39.11 18.96 -6.88
N ASP A 117 -37.88 19.15 -7.36
CA ASP A 117 -36.92 18.09 -7.70
C ASP A 117 -35.70 18.03 -6.75
N GLU A 118 -35.63 18.86 -5.70
CA GLU A 118 -34.61 18.74 -4.66
C GLU A 118 -34.97 17.60 -3.70
N ASP A 119 -34.04 16.63 -3.51
CA ASP A 119 -34.18 15.42 -2.68
C ASP A 119 -35.17 15.58 -1.50
N ASP A 120 -36.17 14.70 -1.39
CA ASP A 120 -37.29 14.63 -0.41
C ASP A 120 -36.93 14.79 1.10
N ASP A 121 -35.66 15.01 1.46
CA ASP A 121 -35.13 15.09 2.82
C ASP A 121 -35.09 16.50 3.43
N ASP A 122 -35.30 17.58 2.66
CA ASP A 122 -35.33 18.95 3.20
C ASP A 122 -36.69 19.25 3.86
N GLU A 123 -36.85 18.74 5.09
CA GLU A 123 -37.97 19.04 5.99
C GLU A 123 -38.15 20.56 6.16
N VAL A 124 -39.40 21.05 6.10
CA VAL A 124 -39.71 22.49 6.27
C VAL A 124 -39.18 22.97 7.61
N MET A 125 -38.05 23.69 7.57
CA MET A 125 -37.36 24.16 8.75
C MET A 125 -37.92 25.53 9.15
N LEU A 126 -38.34 25.69 10.41
CA LEU A 126 -38.93 26.94 10.92
C LEU A 126 -37.91 27.83 11.64
N THR A 127 -36.80 27.27 12.10
CA THR A 127 -35.73 27.96 12.84
C THR A 127 -34.36 27.58 12.28
N PRO A 128 -33.34 28.46 12.36
CA PRO A 128 -31.96 28.10 12.01
C PRO A 128 -31.49 26.87 12.78
N ARG A 129 -30.72 26.00 12.12
CA ARG A 129 -30.00 24.89 12.75
C ARG A 129 -28.53 25.25 12.85
N TYR A 130 -27.97 25.11 14.04
CA TYR A 130 -26.55 25.26 14.28
C TYR A 130 -25.93 23.89 14.49
N SER A 131 -24.74 23.72 13.93
CA SER A 131 -23.95 22.51 14.10
C SER A 131 -22.48 22.89 14.14
N GLU A 132 -21.68 22.05 14.77
CA GLU A 132 -20.24 22.20 14.84
C GLU A 132 -19.59 20.92 14.30
N LEU A 133 -18.64 21.10 13.39
CA LEU A 133 -17.81 20.00 12.90
C LEU A 133 -16.42 20.15 13.51
N VAL A 134 -16.07 19.20 14.37
CA VAL A 134 -14.82 19.21 15.13
C VAL A 134 -13.86 18.18 14.56
N LEU A 135 -12.67 18.64 14.15
CA LEU A 135 -11.57 17.80 13.70
C LEU A 135 -10.48 17.75 14.79
N GLU A 136 -10.27 16.57 15.36
CA GLU A 136 -9.18 16.29 16.28
C GLU A 136 -8.00 15.68 15.51
N ILE A 137 -6.83 16.33 15.48
CA ILE A 137 -5.61 15.83 14.81
C ILE A 137 -4.65 15.28 15.88
N ILE A 138 -4.90 14.03 16.30
CA ILE A 138 -4.21 13.36 17.41
C ILE A 138 -3.68 11.99 16.97
N GLY A 139 -2.93 11.96 15.87
CA GLY A 139 -2.32 10.73 15.34
C GLY A 139 -3.35 9.62 15.13
N HIS A 140 -3.11 8.44 15.69
CA HIS A 140 -4.03 7.30 15.61
C HIS A 140 -5.43 7.53 16.21
N SER A 141 -5.57 8.52 17.09
CA SER A 141 -6.85 8.91 17.70
C SER A 141 -7.50 10.09 17.00
N SER A 142 -7.00 10.50 15.83
CA SER A 142 -7.64 11.58 15.06
C SER A 142 -9.08 11.23 14.74
N ASN A 143 -9.97 12.22 14.80
CA ASN A 143 -11.40 12.00 14.59
C ASN A 143 -12.06 13.23 13.97
N LEU A 144 -13.19 13.01 13.31
CA LEU A 144 -14.05 14.07 12.81
C LEU A 144 -15.45 13.83 13.38
N ILE A 145 -15.97 14.83 14.08
CA ILE A 145 -17.12 14.70 14.97
C ILE A 145 -18.11 15.80 14.62
N LEU A 146 -19.32 15.44 14.24
CA LEU A 146 -20.42 16.36 14.00
C LEU A 146 -21.25 16.48 15.29
N VAL A 147 -21.46 17.71 15.73
CA VAL A 147 -22.12 18.06 16.99
C VAL A 147 -23.30 19.00 16.69
N ASP A 148 -24.40 18.85 17.42
CA ASP A 148 -25.55 19.75 17.33
C ASP A 148 -25.40 21.01 18.22
N ASP A 149 -26.43 21.85 18.22
CA ASP A 149 -26.51 23.10 18.96
C ASP A 149 -26.56 22.93 20.49
N ASN A 150 -26.86 21.72 20.98
CA ASN A 150 -26.86 21.39 22.41
C ASN A 150 -25.54 20.73 22.84
N GLY A 151 -24.55 20.64 21.94
CA GLY A 151 -23.29 19.97 22.22
C GLY A 151 -23.38 18.44 22.16
N LEU A 152 -24.47 17.87 21.62
CA LEU A 152 -24.59 16.42 21.46
C LEU A 152 -23.94 15.97 20.17
N VAL A 153 -23.13 14.91 20.25
CA VAL A 153 -22.56 14.24 19.07
C VAL A 153 -23.71 13.68 18.24
N LEU A 154 -23.85 14.19 17.02
CA LEU A 154 -24.75 13.63 16.01
C LEU A 154 -24.13 12.36 15.42
N GLU A 155 -22.87 12.45 14.98
CA GLU A 155 -22.10 11.32 14.45
C GLU A 155 -20.60 11.64 14.38
N SER A 156 -19.76 10.62 14.20
CA SER A 156 -18.31 10.77 14.01
C SER A 156 -17.72 9.68 13.11
N ILE A 157 -16.49 9.87 12.63
CA ILE A 157 -15.76 8.84 11.87
C ILE A 157 -15.37 7.67 12.78
N ARG A 158 -14.96 7.94 14.02
CA ARG A 158 -14.54 6.91 14.99
C ARG A 158 -15.36 6.99 16.26
N HIS A 159 -15.93 5.86 16.64
CA HIS A 159 -16.73 5.69 17.85
C HIS A 159 -15.85 5.23 19.01
N TYR A 160 -15.94 5.93 20.13
CA TYR A 160 -15.25 5.55 21.37
C TYR A 160 -16.29 5.21 22.45
N ASN A 161 -16.35 3.93 22.80
CA ASN A 161 -17.34 3.40 23.73
C ASN A 161 -17.08 3.87 25.18
N PRO A 162 -18.12 4.29 25.94
CA PRO A 162 -18.01 4.68 27.35
C PRO A 162 -17.33 3.67 28.28
N GLN A 163 -17.40 2.37 27.97
CA GLN A 163 -16.78 1.33 28.80
C GLN A 163 -15.25 1.29 28.70
N ARG A 164 -14.68 1.86 27.63
CA ARG A 164 -13.25 1.76 27.31
C ARG A 164 -12.55 3.11 27.18
N SER A 165 -13.31 4.20 27.13
CA SER A 165 -12.78 5.55 27.00
C SER A 165 -13.28 6.41 28.15
N GLN A 166 -12.37 7.17 28.75
CA GLN A 166 -12.72 8.22 29.72
C GLN A 166 -13.42 9.42 29.04
N ARG A 167 -13.30 9.53 27.71
CA ARG A 167 -13.98 10.51 26.87
C ARG A 167 -14.75 9.77 25.76
N PRO A 168 -16.00 9.33 26.00
CA PRO A 168 -16.77 8.64 24.98
C PRO A 168 -17.14 9.59 23.84
N ILE A 169 -17.14 9.06 22.62
CA ILE A 169 -17.63 9.76 21.42
C ILE A 169 -18.57 8.78 20.72
N MET A 170 -19.88 9.01 20.91
CA MET A 170 -20.96 8.19 20.35
C MET A 170 -22.15 9.10 20.03
N PRO A 171 -23.03 8.73 19.08
CA PRO A 171 -24.27 9.45 18.89
C PRO A 171 -25.04 9.67 20.21
N ARG A 172 -25.50 10.90 20.42
CA ARG A 172 -26.21 11.39 21.63
C ARG A 172 -25.38 11.53 22.90
N SER A 173 -24.06 11.37 22.86
CA SER A 173 -23.20 11.79 23.98
C SER A 173 -22.87 13.29 23.89
N ILE A 174 -22.67 13.96 25.02
CA ILE A 174 -22.13 15.33 25.02
C ILE A 174 -20.70 15.29 24.49
N TYR A 175 -20.36 16.17 23.56
CA TYR A 175 -18.98 16.33 23.10
C TYR A 175 -18.14 17.01 24.18
N GLU A 176 -17.00 16.41 24.47
CA GLU A 176 -15.96 17.00 25.30
C GLU A 176 -14.66 17.05 24.51
N ALA A 177 -13.97 18.19 24.57
CA ALA A 177 -12.66 18.34 23.96
C ALA A 177 -11.64 17.43 24.66
N PRO A 178 -10.56 17.01 23.97
CA PRO A 178 -9.43 16.32 24.59
C PRO A 178 -8.89 17.12 25.78
N PRO A 179 -8.50 16.45 26.89
CA PRO A 179 -7.96 17.15 28.04
C PRO A 179 -6.65 17.84 27.69
N SER A 180 -6.44 19.04 28.23
CA SER A 180 -5.16 19.73 28.12
C SER A 180 -4.05 18.89 28.77
N GLN A 181 -2.85 18.96 28.20
CA GLN A 181 -1.68 18.26 28.71
C GLN A 181 -1.04 18.94 29.93
N GLY A 182 -1.52 20.12 30.34
CA GLY A 182 -0.97 20.86 31.48
C GLY A 182 0.46 21.38 31.26
N LYS A 183 0.90 21.49 30.00
CA LYS A 183 2.23 21.98 29.62
C LYS A 183 2.28 23.51 29.59
N ASN A 184 3.49 24.04 29.70
CA ASN A 184 3.75 25.48 29.72
C ASN A 184 3.45 26.14 28.36
N ASP A 185 3.06 27.41 28.40
CA ASP A 185 2.93 28.21 27.19
C ASP A 185 4.32 28.66 26.69
N PRO A 186 4.77 28.23 25.50
CA PRO A 186 6.08 28.60 24.96
C PRO A 186 6.23 30.10 24.68
N ARG A 187 5.13 30.84 24.51
CA ARG A 187 5.15 32.27 24.22
C ARG A 187 5.54 33.10 25.44
N THR A 188 5.49 32.51 26.63
CA THR A 188 5.91 33.12 27.90
C THR A 188 7.17 32.47 28.48
N ALA A 189 7.87 31.64 27.71
CA ALA A 189 9.09 30.97 28.16
C ALA A 189 10.17 31.97 28.61
N THR A 190 10.91 31.64 29.67
CA THR A 190 12.00 32.46 30.20
C THR A 190 13.29 31.66 30.28
N ALA A 191 14.45 32.34 30.27
CA ALA A 191 15.75 31.68 30.47
C ALA A 191 15.78 30.78 31.72
N ALA A 192 15.21 31.25 32.84
CA ALA A 192 15.16 30.49 34.09
C ALA A 192 14.34 29.20 33.95
N ALA A 193 13.22 29.23 33.21
CA ALA A 193 12.41 28.04 32.96
C ALA A 193 13.12 27.03 32.05
N ILE A 194 13.95 27.50 31.10
CA ILE A 194 14.77 26.62 30.25
C ILE A 194 15.96 26.03 31.05
N ALA A 195 16.58 26.81 31.92
CA ALA A 195 17.77 26.40 32.68
C ALA A 195 17.54 25.22 33.64
N VAL A 196 16.30 24.99 34.07
CA VAL A 196 15.92 23.89 34.98
C VAL A 196 15.56 22.60 34.23
N LEU A 197 15.52 22.63 32.90
CA LEU A 197 15.28 21.45 32.08
C LEU A 197 16.52 20.55 32.05
N GLY A 198 16.35 19.28 31.66
CA GLY A 198 17.45 18.31 31.58
C GLY A 198 17.38 17.41 30.37
N GLY A 199 18.53 16.84 30.00
CA GLY A 199 18.69 15.95 28.85
C GLY A 199 18.78 16.71 27.52
N ASP A 200 18.38 16.04 26.42
CA ASP A 200 18.34 16.63 25.10
C ASP A 200 17.32 17.77 24.99
N LEU A 201 17.78 18.94 24.54
CA LEU A 201 17.02 20.18 24.46
C LEU A 201 15.73 20.02 23.64
N ALA A 202 15.80 19.43 22.45
CA ALA A 202 14.63 19.29 21.60
C ALA A 202 13.56 18.41 22.26
N LYS A 203 13.95 17.30 22.90
CA LYS A 203 13.03 16.44 23.65
C LYS A 203 12.46 17.12 24.89
N ALA A 204 13.29 17.87 25.63
CA ALA A 204 12.86 18.62 26.81
C ALA A 204 11.78 19.65 26.43
N LEU A 205 11.99 20.42 25.37
CA LEU A 205 11.02 21.40 24.88
C LEU A 205 9.67 20.78 24.50
N VAL A 206 9.68 19.62 23.81
CA VAL A 206 8.45 18.87 23.45
C VAL A 206 7.70 18.39 24.69
N THR A 207 8.43 18.03 25.75
CA THR A 207 7.86 17.49 26.98
C THR A 207 7.20 18.60 27.80
N GLU A 208 7.84 19.77 27.87
CA GLU A 208 7.48 20.82 28.81
C GLU A 208 6.57 21.90 28.24
N TYR A 209 6.57 22.10 26.92
CA TYR A 209 5.83 23.19 26.28
C TYR A 209 4.73 22.70 25.33
N SER A 210 3.57 23.35 25.41
CA SER A 210 2.41 23.10 24.55
C SER A 210 2.71 23.46 23.09
N GLY A 211 2.15 22.70 22.15
CA GLY A 211 2.29 22.97 20.71
C GLY A 211 3.67 22.72 20.10
N VAL A 212 4.70 22.38 20.89
CA VAL A 212 6.05 22.09 20.39
C VAL A 212 6.14 20.64 19.89
N SER A 213 6.29 20.48 18.58
CA SER A 213 6.54 19.18 17.96
C SER A 213 8.03 18.81 17.98
N PRO A 214 8.41 17.53 17.80
CA PRO A 214 9.82 17.15 17.66
C PRO A 214 10.57 17.90 16.56
N GLN A 215 9.88 18.28 15.48
CA GLN A 215 10.46 19.07 14.41
C GLN A 215 10.72 20.51 14.86
N THR A 216 9.75 21.13 15.52
CA THR A 216 9.87 22.49 16.08
C THR A 216 10.94 22.55 17.17
N GLY A 217 11.02 21.55 18.06
CA GLY A 217 12.08 21.45 19.07
C GLY A 217 13.48 21.35 18.45
N ARG A 218 13.66 20.55 17.38
CA ARG A 218 14.92 20.47 16.65
C ARG A 218 15.29 21.77 15.94
N GLU A 219 14.30 22.47 15.36
CA GLU A 219 14.53 23.78 14.74
C GLU A 219 14.97 24.81 15.79
N ILE A 220 14.34 24.84 16.97
CA ILE A 220 14.73 25.74 18.06
C ILE A 220 16.16 25.43 18.53
N ALA A 221 16.49 24.15 18.75
CA ALA A 221 17.84 23.73 19.11
C ALA A 221 18.86 24.17 18.05
N TRP A 222 18.54 23.98 16.76
CA TRP A 222 19.39 24.40 15.66
C TRP A 222 19.61 25.92 15.64
N ARG A 223 18.56 26.72 15.76
CA ARG A 223 18.67 28.19 15.75
C ARG A 223 19.40 28.75 16.95
N ALA A 224 19.28 28.10 18.11
CA ALA A 224 19.90 28.57 19.34
C ALA A 224 21.35 28.07 19.52
N ALA A 225 21.67 26.86 19.07
CA ALA A 225 22.93 26.18 19.38
C ALA A 225 23.64 25.57 18.17
N GLY A 226 23.10 25.70 16.95
CA GLY A 226 23.73 25.23 15.71
C GLY A 226 23.70 23.72 15.48
N ALA A 227 22.95 22.97 16.29
CA ALA A 227 22.78 21.52 16.18
C ALA A 227 21.38 21.08 16.62
N THR A 228 20.89 19.94 16.12
CA THR A 228 19.54 19.44 16.48
C THR A 228 19.50 18.56 17.72
N ASN A 229 20.64 17.94 18.08
CA ASN A 229 20.78 17.05 19.22
C ASN A 229 21.75 17.71 20.20
N VAL A 230 21.21 18.45 21.16
CA VAL A 230 21.97 19.32 22.06
C VAL A 230 21.62 18.93 23.48
N GLU A 231 22.60 18.46 24.25
CA GLU A 231 22.43 18.24 25.69
C GLU A 231 22.36 19.57 26.42
N ILE A 232 21.42 19.69 27.37
CA ILE A 232 21.27 20.89 28.18
C ILE A 232 22.43 20.97 29.19
N THR A 233 23.28 21.97 29.03
CA THR A 233 24.37 22.28 29.97
C THR A 233 24.29 23.73 30.44
N PRO A 234 24.86 24.09 31.61
CA PRO A 234 24.82 25.46 32.15
C PRO A 234 25.46 26.52 31.24
N GLU A 235 26.29 26.13 30.28
CA GLU A 235 26.96 27.01 29.33
C GLU A 235 26.10 27.42 28.14
N LEU A 236 24.93 26.80 27.95
CA LEU A 236 24.00 27.18 26.89
C LEU A 236 23.40 28.57 27.15
N ASP A 237 23.17 29.32 26.07
CA ASP A 237 22.47 30.60 26.13
C ASP A 237 20.95 30.36 26.27
N PHE A 238 20.50 30.23 27.52
CA PHE A 238 19.09 29.98 27.84
C PHE A 238 18.16 31.12 27.41
N GLU A 239 18.63 32.37 27.37
CA GLU A 239 17.80 33.48 26.91
C GLU A 239 17.63 33.41 25.39
N GLN A 240 18.67 33.05 24.64
CA GLN A 240 18.56 32.82 23.20
C GLN A 240 17.61 31.64 22.90
N ILE A 241 17.66 30.55 23.66
CA ILE A 241 16.72 29.42 23.52
C ILE A 241 15.28 29.88 23.79
N ALA A 242 15.05 30.58 24.91
CA ALA A 242 13.72 31.08 25.26
C ALA A 242 13.20 32.08 24.21
N LYS A 243 14.06 32.95 23.69
CA LYS A 243 13.74 33.87 22.59
C LYS A 243 13.32 33.12 21.33
N GLN A 244 14.09 32.12 20.88
CA GLN A 244 13.74 31.34 19.69
C GLN A 244 12.42 30.58 19.86
N LEU A 245 12.18 30.02 21.04
CA LEU A 245 10.93 29.36 21.38
C LEU A 245 9.74 30.34 21.29
N ARG A 246 9.85 31.53 21.89
CA ARG A 246 8.81 32.58 21.81
C ARG A 246 8.58 33.05 20.38
N GLU A 247 9.65 33.36 19.65
CA GLU A 247 9.56 33.85 18.26
C GLU A 247 8.83 32.86 17.35
N LEU A 248 9.26 31.60 17.32
CA LEU A 248 8.65 30.59 16.46
C LEU A 248 7.21 30.25 16.84
N THR A 249 6.90 30.22 18.14
CA THR A 249 5.54 29.87 18.60
C THR A 249 4.56 31.04 18.57
N SER A 250 5.05 32.28 18.46
CA SER A 250 4.21 33.45 18.25
C SER A 250 3.61 33.51 16.84
N LEU A 251 4.23 32.85 15.86
CA LEU A 251 3.89 32.96 14.43
C LEU A 251 3.79 34.41 13.94
N ALA A 252 4.61 35.32 14.51
CA ALA A 252 4.68 36.71 14.06
C ALA A 252 5.10 36.84 12.59
N THR A 253 5.81 35.85 12.07
CA THR A 253 6.10 35.69 10.65
C THR A 253 5.75 34.27 10.24
N ILE A 254 4.91 34.13 9.22
CA ILE A 254 4.50 32.84 8.66
C ILE A 254 5.25 32.66 7.34
N GLU A 255 6.02 31.57 7.25
CA GLU A 255 6.80 31.19 6.07
C GLU A 255 6.62 29.68 5.83
N PRO A 256 5.53 29.28 5.16
CA PRO A 256 5.20 27.87 4.93
C PRO A 256 6.33 27.14 4.21
N THR A 257 6.87 26.10 4.84
CA THR A 257 8.05 25.39 4.35
C THR A 257 7.82 23.89 4.32
N LEU A 258 8.15 23.26 3.19
CA LEU A 258 8.17 21.82 2.98
C LEU A 258 9.62 21.32 2.96
N ALA A 259 9.93 20.32 3.78
CA ALA A 259 11.23 19.65 3.80
C ALA A 259 11.15 18.30 3.10
N ARG A 260 12.17 17.97 2.30
CA ARG A 260 12.29 16.73 1.53
C ARG A 260 13.56 15.95 1.88
N ASN A 261 13.53 14.63 1.70
CA ASN A 261 14.75 13.80 1.73
C ASN A 261 15.52 13.88 0.40
N ALA A 262 16.65 13.19 0.31
CA ALA A 262 17.49 13.15 -0.90
C ALA A 262 16.76 12.58 -2.12
N GLU A 263 15.76 11.72 -1.91
CA GLU A 263 14.92 11.13 -2.94
C GLU A 263 13.74 12.04 -3.35
N GLY A 264 13.63 13.24 -2.77
CA GLY A 264 12.57 14.20 -3.08
C GLY A 264 11.23 13.91 -2.40
N THR A 265 11.15 12.96 -1.48
CA THR A 265 9.93 12.63 -0.73
C THR A 265 9.69 13.64 0.41
N PRO A 266 8.45 14.13 0.61
CA PRO A 266 8.09 14.96 1.76
C PRO A 266 8.38 14.29 3.11
N ILE A 267 9.17 14.93 3.97
CA ILE A 267 9.51 14.42 5.31
C ILE A 267 9.04 15.34 6.45
N GLY A 268 8.95 16.64 6.21
CA GLY A 268 8.58 17.65 7.21
C GLY A 268 7.84 18.82 6.61
N ILE A 269 6.97 19.47 7.39
CA ILE A 269 6.26 20.67 6.99
C ILE A 269 6.13 21.60 8.20
N ALA A 270 6.29 22.91 8.02
CA ALA A 270 6.22 23.89 9.10
C ALA A 270 5.69 25.23 8.62
N ALA A 271 5.11 26.02 9.53
CA ALA A 271 4.67 27.40 9.29
C ALA A 271 5.81 28.43 9.27
N PHE A 272 7.06 27.98 9.30
CA PHE A 272 8.27 28.79 9.35
C PHE A 272 9.40 28.06 8.61
N ALA A 273 10.44 28.79 8.22
CA ALA A 273 11.65 28.23 7.62
C ALA A 273 12.28 27.13 8.49
N LEU A 274 12.50 25.95 7.90
CA LEU A 274 13.19 24.83 8.52
C LEU A 274 14.69 24.88 8.18
N GLN A 275 15.48 25.56 9.00
CA GLN A 275 16.91 25.76 8.75
C GLN A 275 17.76 24.51 9.03
N HIS A 276 17.28 23.61 9.89
CA HIS A 276 18.00 22.37 10.21
C HIS A 276 17.89 21.29 9.12
N GLN A 277 17.13 21.52 8.05
CA GLN A 277 16.92 20.57 6.96
C GLN A 277 17.68 21.04 5.71
N ALA A 278 18.36 20.12 5.02
CA ALA A 278 19.20 20.45 3.87
C ALA A 278 18.41 20.77 2.59
N HIS A 279 17.23 20.18 2.41
CA HIS A 279 16.40 20.34 1.22
C HIS A 279 15.01 20.85 1.62
N THR A 280 14.81 22.15 1.46
CA THR A 280 13.55 22.83 1.80
C THR A 280 13.05 23.69 0.65
N GLU A 281 11.73 23.80 0.57
CA GLU A 281 11.01 24.62 -0.40
C GLU A 281 10.02 25.50 0.35
N VAL A 282 10.04 26.80 0.08
CA VAL A 282 9.09 27.78 0.65
C VAL A 282 7.90 27.92 -0.27
N TYR A 283 6.71 27.99 0.31
CA TYR A 283 5.44 28.10 -0.40
C TYR A 283 4.72 29.40 -0.01
N PRO A 284 3.90 29.96 -0.91
CA PRO A 284 3.10 31.17 -0.64
C PRO A 284 2.09 31.01 0.51
N SER A 285 1.62 29.80 0.77
CA SER A 285 0.62 29.51 1.80
C SER A 285 0.78 28.10 2.38
N MET A 286 0.28 27.90 3.60
CA MET A 286 0.20 26.61 4.26
C MET A 286 -0.74 25.67 3.51
N ASN A 287 -1.84 26.19 2.95
CA ASN A 287 -2.73 25.45 2.07
C ASN A 287 -1.98 24.82 0.88
N GLU A 288 -1.12 25.60 0.20
CA GLU A 288 -0.38 25.13 -0.97
C GLU A 288 0.73 24.13 -0.60
N ALA A 289 1.45 24.38 0.50
CA ALA A 289 2.43 23.45 1.04
C ALA A 289 1.80 22.09 1.40
N LEU A 290 0.64 22.10 2.09
CA LEU A 290 -0.11 20.89 2.43
C LEU A 290 -0.65 20.19 1.19
N ALA A 291 -1.25 20.93 0.25
CA ALA A 291 -1.77 20.36 -0.99
C ALA A 291 -0.68 19.65 -1.79
N THR A 292 0.50 20.25 -1.90
CA THR A 292 1.64 19.65 -2.61
C THR A 292 2.15 18.40 -1.89
N ALA A 293 2.43 18.51 -0.59
CA ALA A 293 2.98 17.40 0.19
C ALA A 293 2.07 16.17 0.20
N PHE A 294 0.76 16.38 0.39
CA PHE A 294 -0.19 15.28 0.50
C PHE A 294 -0.68 14.74 -0.84
N ALA A 295 -0.67 15.53 -1.93
CA ALA A 295 -0.94 14.98 -3.25
C ALA A 295 0.06 13.88 -3.62
N GLU A 296 1.34 14.06 -3.26
CA GLU A 296 2.39 13.07 -3.49
C GLU A 296 2.25 11.86 -2.54
N LEU A 297 2.02 12.10 -1.24
CA LEU A 297 1.88 11.02 -0.25
C LEU A 297 0.63 10.16 -0.46
N ASP A 298 -0.50 10.77 -0.84
CA ASP A 298 -1.75 10.05 -1.12
C ASP A 298 -1.62 9.18 -2.38
N GLN A 299 -0.89 9.63 -3.41
CA GLN A 299 -0.57 8.80 -4.58
C GLN A 299 0.25 7.57 -4.20
N VAL A 300 1.33 7.74 -3.44
CA VAL A 300 2.18 6.63 -2.98
C VAL A 300 1.37 5.64 -2.12
N THR A 301 0.52 6.14 -1.22
CA THR A 301 -0.31 5.31 -0.34
C THR A 301 -1.38 4.54 -1.13
N ALA A 302 -2.03 5.18 -2.09
CA ALA A 302 -3.03 4.54 -2.94
C ALA A 302 -2.43 3.41 -3.79
N HIS A 303 -1.21 3.59 -4.30
CA HIS A 303 -0.49 2.53 -5.02
C HIS A 303 -0.17 1.35 -4.11
N ALA A 304 0.34 1.62 -2.89
CA ALA A 304 0.61 0.57 -1.91
C ALA A 304 -0.66 -0.22 -1.54
N GLN A 305 -1.76 0.45 -1.23
CA GLN A 305 -3.04 -0.21 -0.93
C GLN A 305 -3.55 -1.07 -2.09
N ARG A 306 -3.44 -0.57 -3.33
CA ARG A 306 -3.84 -1.33 -4.52
C ARG A 306 -2.98 -2.57 -4.72
N ARG A 307 -1.66 -2.43 -4.53
CA ARG A 307 -0.71 -3.54 -4.60
C ARG A 307 -1.05 -4.59 -3.55
N ASP A 308 -1.28 -4.19 -2.31
CA ASP A 308 -1.58 -5.09 -1.19
C ASP A 308 -2.90 -5.83 -1.42
N ALA A 309 -3.93 -5.14 -1.93
CA ALA A 309 -5.20 -5.77 -2.31
C ALA A 309 -5.04 -6.77 -3.47
N LEU A 310 -4.15 -6.49 -4.44
CA LEU A 310 -3.85 -7.43 -5.52
C LEU A 310 -3.02 -8.62 -5.03
N LEU A 311 -2.05 -8.41 -4.13
CA LEU A 311 -1.26 -9.45 -3.48
C LEU A 311 -2.15 -10.44 -2.72
N GLU A 312 -3.16 -9.96 -1.99
CA GLU A 312 -4.10 -10.85 -1.30
C GLU A 312 -4.88 -11.75 -2.28
N ARG A 313 -5.31 -11.19 -3.42
CA ARG A 313 -5.98 -11.96 -4.48
C ARG A 313 -5.04 -12.99 -5.12
N VAL A 314 -3.77 -12.65 -5.30
CA VAL A 314 -2.73 -13.58 -5.79
C VAL A 314 -2.49 -14.69 -4.77
N ALA A 315 -2.42 -14.37 -3.47
CA ALA A 315 -2.25 -15.33 -2.39
C ALA A 315 -3.39 -16.35 -2.32
N GLU A 316 -4.62 -15.93 -2.61
CA GLU A 316 -5.76 -16.85 -2.77
C GLU A 316 -5.61 -17.78 -3.98
N ALA A 317 -5.15 -17.28 -5.13
CA ALA A 317 -4.86 -18.12 -6.31
C ALA A 317 -3.72 -19.12 -6.04
N GLN A 318 -2.67 -18.70 -5.32
CA GLN A 318 -1.56 -19.56 -4.89
C GLN A 318 -2.05 -20.69 -3.99
N ARG A 319 -2.86 -20.37 -2.98
CA ARG A 319 -3.46 -21.37 -2.07
C ARG A 319 -4.23 -22.44 -2.84
N ARG A 320 -5.11 -22.04 -3.76
CA ARG A 320 -5.89 -22.97 -4.60
C ARG A 320 -5.00 -23.88 -5.44
N THR A 321 -3.97 -23.32 -6.06
CA THR A 321 -3.04 -24.07 -6.93
C THR A 321 -2.20 -25.06 -6.12
N LYS A 322 -1.73 -24.65 -4.94
CA LYS A 322 -0.97 -25.52 -4.03
C LYS A 322 -1.83 -26.68 -3.51
N THR A 323 -3.07 -26.42 -3.10
CA THR A 323 -4.01 -27.48 -2.68
C THR A 323 -4.23 -28.50 -3.81
N LYS A 324 -4.34 -28.05 -5.06
CA LYS A 324 -4.46 -28.95 -6.21
C LYS A 324 -3.20 -29.80 -6.41
N ALA A 325 -2.00 -29.22 -6.29
CA ALA A 325 -0.75 -29.97 -6.36
C ALA A 325 -0.64 -31.04 -5.26
N ASP A 326 -1.00 -30.70 -4.02
CA ASP A 326 -0.96 -31.64 -2.89
C ASP A 326 -1.94 -32.82 -3.06
N GLN A 327 -3.11 -32.58 -3.65
CA GLN A 327 -4.06 -33.63 -4.03
C GLN A 327 -3.47 -34.58 -5.09
N LEU A 328 -2.81 -34.04 -6.13
CA LEU A 328 -2.16 -34.84 -7.17
C LEU A 328 -0.98 -35.65 -6.63
N ARG A 329 -0.18 -35.09 -5.71
CA ARG A 329 0.90 -35.83 -5.01
C ARG A 329 0.35 -36.98 -4.20
N THR A 330 -0.77 -36.77 -3.51
CA THR A 330 -1.45 -37.82 -2.73
C THR A 330 -1.98 -38.93 -3.64
N GLN A 331 -2.45 -38.60 -4.85
CA GLN A 331 -2.85 -39.59 -5.84
C GLN A 331 -1.64 -40.42 -6.33
N LEU A 332 -0.50 -39.78 -6.60
CA LEU A 332 0.73 -40.47 -6.99
C LEU A 332 1.32 -41.36 -5.90
N ALA A 333 1.20 -40.97 -4.62
CA ALA A 333 1.64 -41.81 -3.51
C ALA A 333 0.87 -43.15 -3.41
N ARG A 334 -0.29 -43.28 -4.08
CA ARG A 334 -1.04 -44.55 -4.15
C ARG A 334 -0.48 -45.55 -5.16
N VAL A 335 0.58 -45.22 -5.90
CA VAL A 335 1.25 -46.13 -6.84
C VAL A 335 1.81 -47.37 -6.15
N GLU A 336 2.27 -47.27 -4.90
CA GLU A 336 2.74 -48.44 -4.14
C GLU A 336 1.59 -49.45 -3.88
N GLN A 337 0.36 -48.97 -3.69
CA GLN A 337 -0.82 -49.82 -3.54
C GLN A 337 -1.23 -50.49 -4.86
N LEU A 338 -0.86 -49.90 -6.00
CA LEU A 338 -1.08 -50.49 -7.31
C LEU A 338 -0.14 -51.65 -7.60
N GLU A 339 1.15 -51.50 -7.26
CA GLU A 339 2.10 -52.61 -7.39
C GLU A 339 1.73 -53.78 -6.47
N GLN A 340 1.13 -53.52 -5.31
CA GLN A 340 0.55 -54.56 -4.45
C GLN A 340 -0.58 -55.33 -5.16
N LEU A 341 -1.52 -54.66 -5.83
CA LEU A 341 -2.60 -55.31 -6.59
C LEU A 341 -2.05 -56.20 -7.72
N ARG A 342 -1.00 -55.73 -8.40
CA ARG A 342 -0.32 -56.51 -9.43
C ARG A 342 0.37 -57.75 -8.84
N TRP A 343 1.12 -57.57 -7.76
CA TRP A 343 1.78 -58.67 -7.04
C TRP A 343 0.76 -59.72 -6.57
N GLU A 344 -0.37 -59.28 -6.01
CA GLU A 344 -1.46 -60.17 -5.59
C GLU A 344 -2.03 -60.96 -6.78
N GLY A 345 -2.26 -60.29 -7.91
CA GLY A 345 -2.68 -60.95 -9.16
C GLY A 345 -1.68 -62.00 -9.63
N GLU A 346 -0.38 -61.67 -9.64
CA GLU A 346 0.71 -62.57 -10.02
C GLU A 346 0.84 -63.78 -9.06
N MET A 347 0.70 -63.57 -7.75
CA MET A 347 0.74 -64.64 -6.75
C MET A 347 -0.47 -65.56 -6.83
N ILE A 348 -1.69 -65.01 -6.95
CA ILE A 348 -2.90 -65.83 -7.14
C ILE A 348 -2.75 -66.69 -8.40
N PHE A 349 -2.21 -66.11 -9.48
CA PHE A 349 -1.97 -66.82 -10.74
C PHE A 349 -0.88 -67.91 -10.62
N GLY A 350 0.23 -67.60 -9.93
CA GLY A 350 1.33 -68.54 -9.70
C GLY A 350 0.95 -69.75 -8.85
N TYR A 351 0.02 -69.56 -7.90
CA TYR A 351 -0.45 -70.60 -6.98
C TYR A 351 -1.83 -71.19 -7.35
N ILE A 352 -2.30 -71.02 -8.61
CA ILE A 352 -3.62 -71.51 -9.07
C ILE A 352 -3.92 -72.95 -8.64
N TYR A 353 -2.94 -73.85 -8.75
CA TYR A 353 -3.13 -75.27 -8.43
C TYR A 353 -3.29 -75.57 -6.93
N ALA A 354 -2.89 -74.64 -6.06
CA ALA A 354 -2.97 -74.76 -4.60
C ALA A 354 -4.25 -74.14 -4.01
N ILE A 355 -4.98 -73.33 -4.79
CA ILE A 355 -6.20 -72.64 -4.36
C ILE A 355 -7.42 -73.52 -4.60
N LYS A 356 -8.19 -73.81 -3.54
CA LYS A 356 -9.40 -74.63 -3.60
C LYS A 356 -10.66 -73.78 -3.85
N PRO A 357 -11.71 -74.34 -4.50
CA PRO A 357 -12.99 -73.66 -4.62
C PRO A 357 -13.57 -73.27 -3.25
N GLY A 358 -14.06 -72.03 -3.12
CA GLY A 358 -14.60 -71.49 -1.87
C GLY A 358 -13.56 -71.02 -0.85
N GLN A 359 -12.26 -71.05 -1.18
CA GLN A 359 -11.19 -70.55 -0.32
C GLN A 359 -11.20 -69.01 -0.25
N SER A 360 -11.14 -68.45 0.95
CA SER A 360 -11.20 -67.00 1.19
C SER A 360 -9.83 -66.34 1.38
N GLU A 361 -8.77 -67.12 1.56
CA GLU A 361 -7.42 -66.61 1.84
C GLU A 361 -6.35 -67.52 1.23
N LEU A 362 -5.32 -66.92 0.62
CA LEU A 362 -4.09 -67.57 0.18
C LEU A 362 -2.95 -67.18 1.13
N LEU A 363 -2.39 -68.17 1.83
CA LEU A 363 -1.26 -68.00 2.75
C LEU A 363 0.05 -68.18 1.97
N LEU A 364 0.92 -67.17 2.04
CA LEU A 364 2.26 -67.17 1.45
C LEU A 364 3.29 -66.80 2.52
N ASP A 365 4.56 -67.14 2.29
CA ASP A 365 5.66 -66.76 3.18
C ASP A 365 5.79 -65.23 3.30
N GLN A 366 5.38 -64.49 2.27
CA GLN A 366 5.41 -63.03 2.24
C GLN A 366 4.12 -62.36 2.75
N GLY A 367 3.07 -63.10 3.10
CA GLY A 367 1.81 -62.53 3.60
C GLY A 367 0.55 -63.32 3.28
N VAL A 368 -0.62 -62.72 3.56
CA VAL A 368 -1.94 -63.33 3.31
C VAL A 368 -2.67 -62.51 2.25
N ILE A 369 -3.15 -63.18 1.19
CA ILE A 369 -3.95 -62.56 0.13
C ILE A 369 -5.40 -62.98 0.30
N THR A 370 -6.30 -62.03 0.53
CA THR A 370 -7.75 -62.30 0.57
C THR A 370 -8.28 -62.63 -0.82
N LEU A 371 -9.12 -63.66 -0.92
CA LEU A 371 -9.80 -64.13 -2.12
C LEU A 371 -11.31 -63.96 -1.98
N ASP A 372 -12.02 -63.71 -3.09
CA ASP A 372 -13.47 -63.86 -3.12
C ASP A 372 -13.80 -65.36 -3.30
N PRO A 373 -14.44 -66.01 -2.31
CA PRO A 373 -14.77 -67.43 -2.37
C PRO A 373 -15.82 -67.77 -3.43
N LYS A 374 -16.51 -66.77 -3.99
CA LYS A 374 -17.48 -66.94 -5.09
C LYS A 374 -16.81 -67.00 -6.46
N LEU A 375 -15.54 -66.61 -6.56
CA LEU A 375 -14.77 -66.58 -7.80
C LEU A 375 -13.79 -67.74 -7.84
N SER A 376 -13.47 -68.24 -9.04
CA SER A 376 -12.35 -69.14 -9.24
C SER A 376 -11.00 -68.44 -8.99
N ALA A 377 -9.92 -69.21 -8.84
CA ALA A 377 -8.57 -68.67 -8.69
C ALA A 377 -8.18 -67.75 -9.87
N VAL A 378 -8.54 -68.14 -11.10
CA VAL A 378 -8.28 -67.35 -12.31
C VAL A 378 -9.10 -66.05 -12.30
N GLU A 379 -10.38 -66.12 -11.91
CA GLU A 379 -11.25 -64.93 -11.84
C GLU A 379 -10.81 -63.96 -10.73
N ASN A 380 -10.30 -64.46 -9.60
CA ASN A 380 -9.69 -63.64 -8.54
C ASN A 380 -8.44 -62.91 -9.06
N ALA A 381 -7.53 -63.62 -9.74
CA ALA A 381 -6.34 -63.01 -10.34
C ALA A 381 -6.71 -61.95 -11.39
N GLN A 382 -7.65 -62.27 -12.28
CA GLN A 382 -8.16 -61.34 -13.30
C GLN A 382 -8.89 -60.14 -12.69
N ALA A 383 -9.55 -60.28 -11.53
CA ALA A 383 -10.14 -59.16 -10.82
C ALA A 383 -9.06 -58.19 -10.32
N ARG A 384 -7.95 -58.70 -9.75
CA ARG A 384 -6.81 -57.88 -9.32
C ARG A 384 -6.12 -57.17 -10.49
N PHE A 385 -5.91 -57.85 -11.61
CA PHE A 385 -5.36 -57.22 -12.83
C PHE A 385 -6.29 -56.15 -13.42
N ARG A 386 -7.61 -56.38 -13.43
CA ARG A 386 -8.58 -55.36 -13.88
C ARG A 386 -8.60 -54.13 -12.99
N GLU A 387 -8.49 -54.31 -11.68
CA GLU A 387 -8.40 -53.20 -10.73
C GLU A 387 -7.10 -52.42 -10.92
N TYR A 388 -5.97 -53.12 -11.10
CA TYR A 388 -4.69 -52.54 -11.46
C TYR A 388 -4.76 -51.72 -12.75
N ASP A 389 -5.24 -52.29 -13.85
CA ASP A 389 -5.29 -51.61 -15.15
C ASP A 389 -6.18 -50.35 -15.10
N LYS A 390 -7.32 -50.43 -14.41
CA LYS A 390 -8.24 -49.30 -14.22
C LYS A 390 -7.59 -48.16 -13.43
N ALA A 391 -6.89 -48.48 -12.35
CA ALA A 391 -6.25 -47.48 -11.50
C ALA A 391 -4.94 -46.95 -12.12
N LYS A 392 -4.22 -47.76 -12.88
CA LYS A 392 -3.08 -47.34 -13.70
C LYS A 392 -3.48 -46.33 -14.76
N GLY A 393 -4.57 -46.60 -15.51
CA GLY A 393 -5.09 -45.65 -16.50
C GLY A 393 -5.56 -44.33 -15.87
N ALA A 394 -6.08 -44.36 -14.65
CA ALA A 394 -6.47 -43.15 -13.91
C ALA A 394 -5.26 -42.30 -13.44
N LEU A 395 -4.06 -42.88 -13.36
CA LEU A 395 -2.84 -42.21 -12.92
C LEU A 395 -1.90 -41.79 -14.07
N GLU A 396 -2.16 -42.23 -15.30
CA GLU A 396 -1.26 -42.03 -16.45
C GLU A 396 -0.91 -40.54 -16.69
N ASP A 397 -1.91 -39.66 -16.59
CA ASP A 397 -1.74 -38.21 -16.81
C ASP A 397 -1.34 -37.44 -15.53
N VAL A 398 -1.41 -38.07 -14.35
CA VAL A 398 -1.21 -37.40 -13.06
C VAL A 398 0.20 -36.82 -12.89
N PRO A 399 1.30 -37.51 -13.28
CA PRO A 399 2.65 -36.92 -13.24
C PRO A 399 2.75 -35.63 -14.06
N GLN A 400 2.23 -35.62 -15.29
CA GLN A 400 2.28 -34.44 -16.16
C GLN A 400 1.41 -33.30 -15.60
N LEU A 401 0.23 -33.61 -15.08
CA LEU A 401 -0.65 -32.63 -14.47
C LEU A 401 -0.06 -32.05 -13.17
N LEU A 402 0.67 -32.86 -12.40
CA LEU A 402 1.39 -32.40 -11.22
C LEU A 402 2.51 -31.43 -11.64
N GLU A 403 3.36 -31.81 -12.60
CA GLU A 403 4.43 -30.93 -13.10
C GLU A 403 3.87 -29.58 -13.60
N GLN A 404 2.75 -29.61 -14.34
CA GLN A 404 2.07 -28.38 -14.78
C GLN A 404 1.54 -27.55 -13.62
N THR A 405 0.92 -28.18 -12.62
CA THR A 405 0.34 -27.47 -11.46
C THR A 405 1.44 -26.90 -10.56
N GLU A 406 2.56 -27.58 -10.43
CA GLU A 406 3.74 -27.08 -9.70
C GLU A 406 4.38 -25.87 -10.43
N ALA A 407 4.54 -25.94 -11.75
CA ALA A 407 5.02 -24.80 -12.55
C ALA A 407 4.08 -23.58 -12.46
N GLN A 408 2.77 -23.81 -12.39
CA GLN A 408 1.77 -22.77 -12.16
C GLN A 408 1.91 -22.13 -10.77
N ALA A 409 2.13 -22.93 -9.72
CA ALA A 409 2.36 -22.43 -8.37
C ALA A 409 3.64 -21.59 -8.29
N GLU A 410 4.71 -22.04 -8.95
CA GLU A 410 5.97 -21.30 -9.05
C GLU A 410 5.79 -19.95 -9.75
N TYR A 411 5.05 -19.91 -10.86
CA TYR A 411 4.74 -18.66 -11.54
C TYR A 411 3.97 -17.67 -10.68
N LEU A 412 2.96 -18.13 -9.96
CA LEU A 412 2.20 -17.25 -9.06
C LEU A 412 3.08 -16.75 -7.91
N GLN A 413 4.04 -17.56 -7.43
CA GLN A 413 5.03 -17.12 -6.46
C GLN A 413 5.93 -16.03 -7.05
N GLN A 414 6.50 -16.26 -8.22
CA GLN A 414 7.38 -15.29 -8.87
C GLN A 414 6.64 -13.97 -9.18
N THR A 415 5.40 -14.07 -9.64
CA THR A 415 4.55 -12.90 -9.91
C THR A 415 4.25 -12.11 -8.63
N SER A 416 3.99 -12.79 -7.52
CA SER A 416 3.78 -12.15 -6.22
C SER A 416 5.03 -11.41 -5.75
N ASP A 417 6.20 -12.03 -5.87
CA ASP A 417 7.47 -11.40 -5.47
C ASP A 417 7.73 -10.15 -6.33
N LEU A 418 7.57 -10.22 -7.65
CA LEU A 418 7.76 -9.07 -8.54
C LEU A 418 6.71 -7.97 -8.28
N LEU A 419 5.45 -8.34 -8.06
CA LEU A 419 4.38 -7.39 -7.72
C LEU A 419 4.68 -6.65 -6.41
N SER A 420 5.30 -7.31 -5.43
CA SER A 420 5.69 -6.65 -4.16
C SER A 420 6.69 -5.51 -4.37
N LEU A 421 7.48 -5.58 -5.46
CA LEU A 421 8.47 -4.57 -5.84
C LEU A 421 7.90 -3.43 -6.69
N ALA A 422 6.66 -3.55 -7.16
CA ALA A 422 6.02 -2.52 -7.97
C ALA A 422 5.77 -1.24 -7.15
N GLU A 423 6.21 -0.11 -7.70
CA GLU A 423 6.13 1.21 -7.05
C GLU A 423 5.08 2.11 -7.70
N SER A 424 4.69 1.82 -8.95
CA SER A 424 3.79 2.67 -9.73
C SER A 424 2.43 2.03 -10.04
N PHE A 425 1.40 2.86 -10.17
CA PHE A 425 0.07 2.42 -10.62
C PHE A 425 0.11 1.64 -11.94
N ALA A 426 0.90 2.10 -12.90
CA ALA A 426 0.98 1.48 -14.22
C ALA A 426 1.55 0.05 -14.16
N GLU A 427 2.55 -0.20 -13.30
CA GLU A 427 3.09 -1.54 -13.06
C GLU A 427 2.04 -2.43 -12.38
N ILE A 428 1.36 -1.94 -11.35
CA ILE A 428 0.33 -2.69 -10.62
C ILE A 428 -0.85 -3.06 -11.55
N GLU A 429 -1.33 -2.13 -12.37
CA GLU A 429 -2.37 -2.37 -13.39
C GLU A 429 -1.92 -3.36 -14.47
N GLN A 430 -0.62 -3.37 -14.79
CA GLN A 430 -0.07 -4.35 -15.71
C GLN A 430 -0.14 -5.75 -15.11
N PHE A 431 0.33 -5.96 -13.87
CA PHE A 431 0.19 -7.24 -13.18
C PHE A 431 -1.28 -7.69 -13.08
N GLU A 432 -2.21 -6.79 -12.74
CA GLU A 432 -3.63 -7.13 -12.67
C GLU A 432 -4.16 -7.64 -14.02
N ARG A 433 -3.79 -6.99 -15.13
CA ARG A 433 -4.17 -7.43 -16.48
C ARG A 433 -3.56 -8.76 -16.87
N GLU A 434 -2.27 -8.98 -16.58
CA GLU A 434 -1.56 -10.23 -16.88
C GLU A 434 -2.20 -11.40 -16.10
N LEU A 435 -2.52 -11.20 -14.82
CA LEU A 435 -3.19 -12.19 -13.98
C LEU A 435 -4.62 -12.51 -14.44
N ILE A 436 -5.37 -11.52 -14.91
CA ILE A 436 -6.70 -11.72 -15.48
C ILE A 436 -6.61 -12.45 -16.83
N ALA A 437 -5.69 -12.04 -17.71
CA ALA A 437 -5.48 -12.66 -19.02
C ALA A 437 -5.02 -14.11 -18.90
N GLY A 438 -4.19 -14.42 -17.90
CA GLY A 438 -3.78 -15.79 -17.56
C GLY A 438 -4.87 -16.63 -16.87
N GLY A 439 -6.05 -16.06 -16.59
CA GLY A 439 -7.16 -16.76 -15.94
C GLY A 439 -6.99 -16.99 -14.43
N TRP A 440 -5.98 -16.39 -13.81
CA TRP A 440 -5.70 -16.52 -12.38
C TRP A 440 -6.68 -15.75 -11.53
N LEU A 441 -7.13 -14.60 -12.04
CA LEU A 441 -8.06 -13.70 -11.35
C LEU A 441 -9.32 -13.49 -12.17
N ARG A 442 -10.47 -13.44 -11.48
CA ARG A 442 -11.72 -12.98 -12.09
C ARG A 442 -11.73 -11.46 -12.16
N GLN A 443 -12.29 -10.93 -13.24
CA GLN A 443 -12.60 -9.52 -13.36
C GLN A 443 -13.71 -9.17 -12.36
N THR A 444 -13.48 -8.14 -11.53
CA THR A 444 -14.49 -7.64 -10.60
C THR A 444 -15.61 -6.96 -11.39
N ILE A 445 -16.84 -7.48 -11.23
CA ILE A 445 -18.04 -6.95 -11.87
C ILE A 445 -18.36 -5.60 -11.21
N GLY A 446 -18.20 -4.50 -11.95
CA GLY A 446 -18.41 -3.13 -11.46
C GLY A 446 -17.56 -2.07 -12.16
N LYS A 447 -16.42 -2.45 -12.74
CA LYS A 447 -15.66 -1.57 -13.65
C LYS A 447 -16.15 -1.74 -15.08
N ALA A 448 -17.32 -1.17 -15.37
CA ALA A 448 -17.78 -0.97 -16.74
C ALA A 448 -16.73 -0.16 -17.51
N LYS A 449 -16.42 -0.62 -18.72
CA LYS A 449 -15.58 -0.01 -19.77
C LYS A 449 -15.43 1.52 -19.64
N SER A 450 -14.48 2.00 -18.83
CA SER A 450 -13.90 3.30 -19.14
C SER A 450 -12.94 3.05 -20.30
N LYS A 451 -13.11 3.82 -21.37
CA LYS A 451 -12.18 3.85 -22.50
C LYS A 451 -10.82 4.33 -21.96
N LEU A 452 -9.99 3.41 -21.49
CA LEU A 452 -8.65 3.70 -21.00
C LEU A 452 -7.67 3.83 -22.18
N ASN A 453 -7.89 4.85 -23.01
CA ASN A 453 -6.83 5.37 -23.86
C ASN A 453 -6.06 6.40 -23.05
N SER A 454 -5.02 5.95 -22.35
CA SER A 454 -3.88 6.79 -21.99
C SER A 454 -2.68 5.91 -21.64
N SER A 455 -1.69 5.96 -22.53
CA SER A 455 -0.36 5.32 -22.50
C SER A 455 -0.31 3.80 -22.31
N VAL A 456 -0.23 3.11 -23.44
CA VAL A 456 0.66 1.96 -23.72
C VAL A 456 1.35 1.41 -22.47
N GLY A 457 1.03 0.17 -22.11
CA GLY A 457 1.87 -0.59 -21.17
C GLY A 457 3.30 -0.45 -21.65
N ARG A 458 4.12 0.29 -20.90
CA ARG A 458 5.53 0.46 -21.25
C ARG A 458 6.05 -0.96 -21.38
N GLY A 459 6.50 -1.31 -22.58
CA GLY A 459 7.19 -2.57 -22.80
C GLY A 459 8.40 -2.67 -21.88
N PRO A 460 9.22 -3.71 -22.05
CA PRO A 460 10.42 -3.88 -21.23
C PRO A 460 11.24 -2.59 -21.11
N LEU A 461 11.76 -2.33 -19.91
CA LEU A 461 12.55 -1.13 -19.66
C LEU A 461 13.78 -1.16 -20.56
N ARG A 462 13.95 -0.11 -21.37
CA ARG A 462 15.10 0.07 -22.24
C ARG A 462 16.06 1.07 -21.62
N VAL A 463 17.29 0.64 -21.37
CA VAL A 463 18.38 1.46 -20.84
C VAL A 463 19.49 1.53 -21.89
N ILE A 464 20.09 2.71 -22.05
CA ILE A 464 21.34 2.86 -22.79
C ILE A 464 22.47 2.94 -21.77
N SER A 465 23.46 2.05 -21.90
CA SER A 465 24.62 2.05 -21.01
C SER A 465 25.50 3.28 -21.24
N PRO A 466 26.39 3.62 -20.30
CA PRO A 466 27.39 4.67 -20.50
C PRO A 466 28.24 4.48 -21.76
N ASP A 467 28.41 3.22 -22.19
CA ASP A 467 29.15 2.85 -23.40
C ASP A 467 28.28 2.83 -24.66
N GLY A 468 27.01 3.24 -24.58
CA GLY A 468 26.06 3.32 -25.71
C GLY A 468 25.30 2.02 -26.03
N TRP A 469 25.46 0.96 -25.23
CA TRP A 469 24.84 -0.33 -25.48
C TRP A 469 23.39 -0.36 -25.02
N THR A 470 22.53 -1.06 -25.75
CA THR A 470 21.13 -1.21 -25.35
C THR A 470 20.95 -2.40 -24.41
N ILE A 471 20.36 -2.13 -23.24
CA ILE A 471 19.98 -3.10 -22.22
C ILE A 471 18.45 -3.11 -22.14
N PHE A 472 17.83 -4.28 -22.19
CA PHE A 472 16.40 -4.48 -21.97
C PHE A 472 16.19 -5.19 -20.63
N VAL A 473 15.23 -4.75 -19.84
CA VAL A 473 14.89 -5.34 -18.53
C VAL A 473 13.40 -5.67 -18.50
N GLY A 474 13.09 -6.95 -18.31
CA GLY A 474 11.73 -7.40 -18.03
C GLY A 474 11.40 -7.17 -16.55
N ARG A 475 10.25 -6.55 -16.26
CA ARG A 475 9.80 -6.26 -14.88
C ARG A 475 8.58 -7.07 -14.45
N SER A 476 8.06 -7.92 -15.33
CA SER A 476 6.98 -8.88 -15.08
C SER A 476 7.29 -10.20 -15.79
N ALA A 477 6.55 -11.27 -15.48
CA ALA A 477 6.76 -12.57 -16.12
C ALA A 477 6.51 -12.51 -17.64
N ASP A 478 5.52 -11.73 -18.09
CA ASP A 478 5.26 -11.52 -19.51
C ASP A 478 6.34 -10.67 -20.18
N GLN A 479 6.83 -9.62 -19.51
CA GLN A 479 7.96 -8.84 -20.02
C GLN A 479 9.24 -9.67 -20.05
N ASN A 480 9.45 -10.56 -19.07
CA ASN A 480 10.55 -11.51 -19.01
C ASN A 480 10.52 -12.47 -20.21
N ASP A 481 9.33 -12.90 -20.62
CA ASP A 481 9.16 -13.69 -21.84
C ASP A 481 9.45 -12.86 -23.09
N GLU A 482 8.96 -11.62 -23.14
CA GLU A 482 9.18 -10.71 -24.26
C GLU A 482 10.66 -10.36 -24.45
N VAL A 483 11.37 -9.94 -23.41
CA VAL A 483 12.80 -9.61 -23.51
C VAL A 483 13.61 -10.82 -23.95
N THR A 484 13.35 -11.98 -23.36
CA THR A 484 14.17 -13.17 -23.60
C THR A 484 13.86 -13.83 -24.94
N PHE A 485 12.60 -13.88 -25.37
CA PHE A 485 12.18 -14.71 -26.51
C PHE A 485 11.66 -13.95 -27.72
N LYS A 486 11.23 -12.69 -27.57
CA LYS A 486 10.77 -11.85 -28.69
C LYS A 486 11.82 -10.81 -29.09
N LEU A 487 12.42 -10.13 -28.10
CA LEU A 487 13.44 -9.13 -28.35
C LEU A 487 14.83 -9.73 -28.51
N GLY A 488 15.24 -10.61 -27.57
CA GLY A 488 16.59 -11.16 -27.48
C GLY A 488 17.00 -12.00 -28.70
N GLN A 489 18.20 -11.73 -29.21
CA GLN A 489 18.83 -12.49 -30.30
C GLN A 489 19.68 -13.64 -29.75
N PRO A 490 19.99 -14.69 -30.53
CA PRO A 490 20.70 -15.88 -30.05
C PRO A 490 22.02 -15.59 -29.32
N GLU A 491 22.79 -14.61 -29.79
CA GLU A 491 24.11 -14.25 -29.24
C GLU A 491 24.03 -13.14 -28.17
N ASP A 492 22.84 -12.61 -27.88
CA ASP A 492 22.67 -11.62 -26.82
C ASP A 492 22.99 -12.21 -25.45
N TYR A 493 23.56 -11.41 -24.55
CA TYR A 493 23.72 -11.83 -23.15
C TYR A 493 22.41 -11.71 -22.42
N TRP A 494 22.02 -12.80 -21.77
CA TRP A 494 20.93 -12.89 -20.82
C TRP A 494 21.50 -12.93 -19.41
N LEU A 495 20.92 -12.12 -18.51
CA LEU A 495 21.31 -12.03 -17.12
C LEU A 495 20.10 -12.18 -16.20
N HIS A 496 20.31 -12.81 -15.05
CA HIS A 496 19.28 -13.00 -14.03
C HIS A 496 19.93 -13.20 -12.65
N ALA A 497 19.27 -12.72 -11.59
CA ALA A 497 19.74 -12.92 -10.23
C ALA A 497 19.70 -14.41 -9.87
N ARG A 498 20.85 -14.96 -9.45
CA ARG A 498 21.01 -16.40 -9.19
C ARG A 498 20.15 -16.83 -8.02
N GLU A 499 19.34 -17.89 -8.20
CA GLU A 499 18.47 -18.47 -7.17
C GLU A 499 17.50 -17.45 -6.54
N ARG A 500 17.19 -16.35 -7.24
CA ARG A 500 16.23 -15.33 -6.81
C ARG A 500 15.11 -15.19 -7.83
N THR A 501 13.94 -14.75 -7.40
CA THR A 501 12.94 -14.23 -8.33
C THR A 501 13.39 -12.86 -8.84
N GLY A 502 13.41 -12.64 -10.15
CA GLY A 502 13.75 -11.34 -10.71
C GLY A 502 13.43 -11.14 -12.18
N GLY A 503 13.80 -9.96 -12.66
CA GLY A 503 13.70 -9.58 -14.06
C GLY A 503 14.74 -10.28 -14.92
N HIS A 504 14.36 -10.66 -16.14
CA HIS A 504 15.30 -11.04 -17.17
C HIS A 504 15.93 -9.78 -17.78
N VAL A 505 17.26 -9.75 -17.87
CA VAL A 505 17.99 -8.65 -18.49
C VAL A 505 18.68 -9.14 -19.75
N ILE A 506 18.53 -8.40 -20.85
CA ILE A 506 19.19 -8.69 -22.13
C ILE A 506 20.10 -7.52 -22.50
N ILE A 507 21.38 -7.82 -22.75
CA ILE A 507 22.30 -6.89 -23.40
C ILE A 507 22.30 -7.21 -24.90
N ARG A 508 21.87 -6.24 -25.72
CA ARG A 508 21.90 -6.39 -27.18
C ARG A 508 23.34 -6.38 -27.66
N MET A 509 23.78 -7.44 -28.33
CA MET A 509 25.12 -7.48 -28.91
C MET A 509 25.24 -6.49 -30.06
N GLN A 510 26.24 -5.62 -29.97
CA GLN A 510 26.60 -4.64 -31.01
C GLN A 510 28.04 -4.84 -31.51
N ALA A 511 28.86 -5.56 -30.77
CA ALA A 511 30.24 -5.93 -31.09
C ALA A 511 30.58 -7.30 -30.50
N ALA A 512 31.78 -7.83 -30.78
CA ALA A 512 32.21 -9.14 -30.31
C ALA A 512 32.36 -9.27 -28.78
N THR A 513 32.52 -8.17 -28.05
CA THR A 513 32.74 -8.18 -26.59
C THR A 513 31.99 -7.04 -25.92
N VAL A 514 31.24 -7.37 -24.87
CA VAL A 514 30.53 -6.38 -24.04
C VAL A 514 31.53 -5.69 -23.11
N PRO A 515 31.57 -4.33 -23.08
CA PRO A 515 32.42 -3.60 -22.14
C PRO A 515 32.12 -3.98 -20.67
N PRO A 516 33.13 -4.11 -19.79
CA PRO A 516 32.93 -4.49 -18.40
C PRO A 516 31.93 -3.61 -17.65
N ARG A 517 31.93 -2.30 -17.90
CA ARG A 517 31.01 -1.33 -17.27
C ARG A 517 29.55 -1.55 -17.67
N THR A 518 29.30 -1.84 -18.95
CA THR A 518 27.98 -2.22 -19.45
C THR A 518 27.51 -3.54 -18.83
N LEU A 519 28.40 -4.53 -18.74
CA LEU A 519 28.08 -5.82 -18.13
C LEU A 519 27.74 -5.68 -16.64
N GLU A 520 28.54 -4.89 -15.91
CA GLU A 520 28.30 -4.58 -14.51
C GLU A 520 26.97 -3.85 -14.32
N GLN A 521 26.67 -2.83 -15.12
CA GLN A 521 25.40 -2.10 -15.05
C GLN A 521 24.20 -3.02 -15.32
N ALA A 522 24.28 -3.90 -16.32
CA ALA A 522 23.23 -4.88 -16.60
C ALA A 522 23.03 -5.85 -15.43
N ALA A 523 24.12 -6.29 -14.79
CA ALA A 523 24.03 -7.13 -13.60
C ALA A 523 23.43 -6.38 -12.41
N GLN A 524 23.81 -5.11 -12.19
CA GLN A 524 23.23 -4.26 -11.15
C GLN A 524 21.73 -4.06 -11.34
N LEU A 525 21.28 -3.92 -12.60
CA LEU A 525 19.86 -3.86 -12.95
C LEU A 525 19.15 -5.20 -12.67
N ALA A 526 19.75 -6.33 -13.03
CA ALA A 526 19.18 -7.65 -12.73
C ALA A 526 19.03 -7.87 -11.22
N ALA A 527 20.03 -7.45 -10.43
CA ALA A 527 19.98 -7.50 -8.98
C ALA A 527 18.92 -6.54 -8.40
N TYR A 528 18.82 -5.31 -8.92
CA TYR A 528 17.86 -4.32 -8.46
C TYR A 528 16.40 -4.71 -8.76
N TYR A 529 16.12 -5.29 -9.92
CA TYR A 529 14.80 -5.79 -10.29
C TYR A 529 14.58 -7.25 -9.86
N SER A 530 15.12 -7.64 -8.69
CA SER A 530 14.95 -8.95 -8.08
C SER A 530 14.50 -8.85 -6.63
N SER A 531 14.10 -9.98 -6.03
CA SER A 531 13.81 -10.06 -4.60
C SER A 531 14.99 -9.70 -3.70
N ALA A 532 16.22 -9.65 -4.25
CA ALA A 532 17.44 -9.27 -3.54
C ALA A 532 17.81 -7.77 -3.67
N ARG A 533 16.87 -6.89 -4.05
CA ARG A 533 17.12 -5.46 -4.28
C ARG A 533 17.71 -4.68 -3.10
N ASN A 534 17.56 -5.18 -1.88
CA ASN A 534 18.03 -4.57 -0.64
C ASN A 534 19.27 -5.28 -0.07
N ASP A 535 19.77 -6.34 -0.72
CA ASP A 535 20.95 -7.07 -0.28
C ASP A 535 22.21 -6.23 -0.60
N GLY A 536 23.21 -6.25 0.28
CA GLY A 536 24.46 -5.51 0.04
C GLY A 536 25.29 -6.03 -1.15
N ALA A 537 25.08 -7.29 -1.56
CA ALA A 537 25.68 -7.87 -2.75
C ALA A 537 24.89 -9.08 -3.24
N VAL A 538 24.71 -9.21 -4.55
CA VAL A 538 23.90 -10.24 -5.21
C VAL A 538 24.72 -10.93 -6.30
N GLU A 539 24.61 -12.27 -6.39
CA GLU A 539 25.14 -13.03 -7.51
C GLU A 539 24.18 -13.00 -8.70
N VAL A 540 24.70 -12.68 -9.87
CA VAL A 540 23.96 -12.56 -11.12
C VAL A 540 24.59 -13.50 -12.14
N ASP A 541 23.78 -14.44 -12.63
CA ASP A 541 24.18 -15.37 -13.67
C ASP A 541 24.10 -14.69 -15.05
N ILE A 542 25.02 -15.08 -15.92
CA ILE A 542 25.14 -14.63 -17.29
C ILE A 542 25.17 -15.86 -18.19
N SER A 543 24.35 -15.84 -19.24
CA SER A 543 24.30 -16.89 -20.26
C SER A 543 24.05 -16.26 -21.63
N LEU A 544 24.42 -16.94 -22.71
CA LEU A 544 23.93 -16.56 -24.02
C LEU A 544 22.43 -16.86 -24.11
N ARG A 545 21.65 -15.96 -24.70
CA ARG A 545 20.20 -16.13 -24.84
C ARG A 545 19.85 -17.45 -25.54
N LYS A 546 20.66 -17.93 -26.48
CA LYS A 546 20.47 -19.23 -27.15
C LYS A 546 20.60 -20.44 -26.22
N HIS A 547 21.09 -20.30 -25.00
CA HIS A 547 21.13 -21.36 -23.98
C HIS A 547 19.95 -21.30 -22.99
N VAL A 548 19.10 -20.27 -23.11
CA VAL A 548 17.87 -20.15 -22.32
C VAL A 548 16.72 -20.84 -23.05
N ARG A 549 15.95 -21.65 -22.33
CA ARG A 549 14.83 -22.45 -22.86
C ARG A 549 13.59 -22.28 -21.99
N LYS A 550 12.42 -22.13 -22.62
CA LYS A 550 11.14 -22.15 -21.92
C LYS A 550 10.86 -23.55 -21.37
N ILE A 551 10.22 -23.64 -20.21
CA ILE A 551 9.63 -24.90 -19.75
C ILE A 551 8.40 -25.21 -20.62
N LYS A 552 8.36 -26.41 -21.22
CA LYS A 552 7.30 -26.80 -22.15
C LYS A 552 5.96 -26.88 -21.41
N GLY A 553 4.95 -26.13 -21.87
CA GLY A 553 3.65 -26.03 -21.21
C GLY A 553 3.68 -25.24 -19.89
N GLY A 554 4.84 -24.66 -19.54
CA GLY A 554 4.99 -23.78 -18.41
C GLY A 554 4.45 -22.37 -18.70
N PRO A 555 4.11 -21.62 -17.66
CA PRO A 555 3.67 -20.23 -17.78
C PRO A 555 4.81 -19.30 -18.26
N PRO A 556 4.49 -18.10 -18.77
CA PRO A 556 5.47 -17.12 -19.26
C PRO A 556 6.55 -16.78 -18.23
N GLY A 557 7.76 -16.46 -18.69
CA GLY A 557 8.86 -16.06 -17.83
C GLY A 557 9.62 -17.21 -17.17
N LEU A 558 9.05 -18.42 -17.07
CA LEU A 558 9.71 -19.57 -16.46
C LEU A 558 10.66 -20.27 -17.44
N VAL A 559 11.95 -20.32 -17.09
CA VAL A 559 13.03 -20.77 -17.97
C VAL A 559 14.00 -21.74 -17.31
N ARG A 560 14.64 -22.58 -18.14
CA ARG A 560 15.85 -23.34 -17.78
C ARG A 560 17.02 -22.77 -18.56
N TYR A 561 18.17 -22.68 -17.91
CA TYR A 561 19.40 -22.14 -18.49
C TYR A 561 20.64 -22.80 -17.86
N THR A 562 21.78 -22.60 -18.49
CA THR A 562 23.09 -22.95 -17.93
C THR A 562 23.91 -21.67 -17.84
N ALA A 563 24.34 -21.30 -16.64
CA ALA A 563 25.18 -20.12 -16.43
C ALA A 563 26.57 -20.36 -17.03
N GLU A 564 27.05 -19.42 -17.83
CA GLU A 564 28.42 -19.42 -18.35
C GLU A 564 29.38 -18.67 -17.42
N ARG A 565 28.85 -17.65 -16.72
CA ARG A 565 29.58 -16.81 -15.79
C ARG A 565 28.63 -16.28 -14.73
N THR A 566 29.15 -16.03 -13.54
CA THR A 566 28.43 -15.33 -12.46
C THR A 566 29.21 -14.09 -12.05
N LEU A 567 28.51 -12.98 -11.82
CA LEU A 567 29.08 -11.72 -11.30
C LEU A 567 28.44 -11.38 -9.96
N ARG A 568 29.23 -10.85 -9.03
CA ARG A 568 28.74 -10.34 -7.76
C ARG A 568 28.69 -8.82 -7.81
N VAL A 569 27.50 -8.25 -7.61
CA VAL A 569 27.24 -6.80 -7.74
C VAL A 569 26.35 -6.29 -6.63
N GLU A 570 26.45 -4.99 -6.32
CA GLU A 570 25.50 -4.29 -5.45
C GLU A 570 24.26 -3.87 -6.28
N PRO A 571 23.02 -4.09 -5.80
CA PRO A 571 21.82 -3.62 -6.49
C PRO A 571 21.82 -2.10 -6.66
N LYS A 572 21.64 -1.59 -7.89
CA LYS A 572 21.54 -0.14 -8.15
C LYS A 572 20.40 0.18 -9.10
N LYS A 573 19.52 1.10 -8.66
CA LYS A 573 18.54 1.76 -9.55
C LYS A 573 19.33 2.70 -10.46
N ASN A 574 19.19 2.55 -11.77
CA ASN A 574 19.77 3.52 -12.70
C ASN A 574 18.92 4.82 -12.68
N PRO A 575 19.49 6.03 -12.63
CA PRO A 575 18.72 7.24 -12.86
C PRO A 575 18.11 7.20 -14.25
N GLU A 576 16.78 7.28 -14.35
CA GLU A 576 16.09 7.43 -15.63
C GLU A 576 16.59 8.72 -16.31
N ARG A 577 17.54 8.63 -17.25
CA ARG A 577 17.67 9.67 -18.26
C ARG A 577 16.46 9.53 -19.18
N ARG A 578 15.41 10.31 -18.87
CA ARG A 578 14.33 10.59 -19.81
C ARG A 578 14.96 11.22 -21.05
N THR A 579 15.05 10.45 -22.14
CA THR A 579 15.17 11.01 -23.49
C THR A 579 13.78 11.12 -24.09
#